data_AF-A0A519KLJ0-F1
#
_entry.id   AF-A0A519KLJ0-F1
#
_cell.length_a   1.000
_cell.length_b   1.000
_cell.length_c   1.000
_cell.angle_alpha   90.00
_cell.angle_beta   90.00
_cell.angle_gamma   90.00
#
_symmetry.space_group_name_H-M   'P 1'
#
loop_
_entity.id
_entity.type
_entity.pdbx_description
1 polymer ?
#
loop_
_entity_poly.entity_id
_entity_poly.type
_entity_poly.pdbx_seq_one_letter_code
_entity_poly.pdbx_strand_id
1 'polypeptide(L)' 'MRPAGEEAVVSGLDGGADYAALEAEIALPADARRLGLSAVIETREGTMTYWALAHPSDKPDFHHPETMTLALPAAEPS' A
#
# COMPACT_ATOMS: atom_id res chain seq x y z
N MET A 1 7.67 15.55 -3.43
CA MET A 1 6.59 14.67 -3.00
C MET A 1 5.28 15.31 -3.44
N ARG A 2 4.42 14.61 -4.16
CA ARG A 2 3.07 15.11 -4.45
C ARG A 2 2.16 14.75 -3.26
N PRO A 3 1.16 15.57 -2.90
CA PRO A 3 0.16 15.17 -1.93
C PRO A 3 -0.59 13.93 -2.44
N ALA A 4 -1.08 13.11 -1.52
CA ALA A 4 -1.92 11.99 -1.86
C ALA A 4 -3.18 12.48 -2.59
N GLY A 5 -3.62 11.72 -3.60
CA GLY A 5 -4.89 12.01 -4.28
C GLY A 5 -6.12 11.70 -3.40
N GLU A 6 -5.94 10.84 -2.40
CA GLU A 6 -6.94 10.41 -1.44
C GLU A 6 -6.23 10.00 -0.15
N GLU A 7 -6.87 10.27 1.00
CA GLU A 7 -6.46 9.78 2.30
C GLU A 7 -7.58 8.87 2.84
N ALA A 8 -7.25 7.60 3.09
CA ALA A 8 -8.20 6.65 3.66
C ALA A 8 -8.22 6.75 5.18
N VAL A 9 -9.42 6.65 5.77
CA VAL A 9 -9.57 6.51 7.21
C VAL A 9 -9.38 5.04 7.58
N VAL A 10 -8.51 4.78 8.55
CA VAL A 10 -8.35 3.44 9.13
C VAL A 10 -9.64 3.07 9.85
N SER A 11 -10.32 2.02 9.38
CA SER A 11 -11.58 1.52 9.94
C SER A 11 -11.34 0.56 11.11
N GLY A 12 -10.16 -0.07 11.16
CA GLY A 12 -9.81 -1.03 12.20
C GLY A 12 -8.30 -1.14 12.41
N LEU A 13 -7.92 -1.38 13.66
CA LEU A 13 -6.59 -1.81 14.07
C LEU A 13 -6.75 -3.01 15.00
N ASP A 14 -6.34 -4.19 14.52
CA ASP A 14 -6.26 -5.40 15.33
C ASP A 14 -4.79 -5.77 15.58
N GLY A 15 -4.51 -6.52 16.64
CA GLY A 15 -3.15 -6.90 16.99
C GLY A 15 -3.07 -8.19 17.78
N GLY A 16 -2.03 -8.97 17.49
CA GLY A 16 -1.60 -10.13 18.25
C GLY A 16 -0.26 -9.88 18.95
N ALA A 17 0.32 -10.95 19.51
CA ALA A 17 1.63 -10.87 20.15
C ALA A 17 2.75 -10.53 19.14
N ASP A 18 2.56 -10.86 17.87
CA ASP A 18 3.57 -10.81 16.81
C ASP A 18 3.08 -10.12 15.52
N TYR A 19 1.86 -9.58 15.50
CA TYR A 19 1.31 -8.87 14.34
C TYR A 19 0.45 -7.67 14.73
N ALA A 20 0.33 -6.74 13.79
CA ALA A 20 -0.70 -5.71 13.77
C ALA A 20 -1.35 -5.70 12.38
N ALA A 21 -2.67 -5.53 12.34
CA ALA A 21 -3.46 -5.47 11.12
C ALA A 21 -4.19 -4.12 11.07
N LEU A 22 -3.99 -3.37 9.98
CA LEU A 22 -4.76 -2.16 9.69
C LEU A 22 -5.74 -2.45 8.57
N GLU A 23 -6.96 -1.99 8.75
CA GLU A 23 -8.01 -2.07 7.76
C GLU A 23 -8.39 -0.68 7.27
N ALA A 24 -8.51 -0.54 5.95
CA ALA A 24 -8.95 0.69 5.30
C ALA A 24 -9.58 0.34 3.95
N GLU A 25 -10.54 1.15 3.53
CA GLU A 25 -11.13 1.07 2.21
C GLU A 25 -10.61 2.23 1.35
N ILE A 26 -10.34 1.96 0.08
CA ILE A 26 -9.93 2.96 -0.91
C ILE A 26 -10.79 2.82 -2.16
N ALA A 27 -11.16 3.95 -2.76
CA ALA A 27 -11.80 3.95 -4.06
C ALA A 27 -10.76 3.74 -5.17
N LEU A 28 -10.93 2.70 -5.97
CA LEU A 28 -10.07 2.48 -7.14
C LEU A 28 -10.66 3.15 -8.38
N PRO A 29 -9.84 3.71 -9.29
CA PRO A 29 -10.28 4.09 -10.62
C PRO A 29 -10.95 2.91 -11.34
N ALA A 30 -12.04 3.15 -12.08
CA ALA A 30 -12.80 2.09 -12.75
C ALA A 30 -11.97 1.26 -13.77
N ASP A 31 -10.94 1.89 -14.34
CA ASP A 31 -9.99 1.30 -15.27
C ASP A 31 -8.72 0.75 -14.60
N ALA A 32 -8.63 0.77 -13.27
CA ALA A 32 -7.51 0.17 -12.57
C ALA A 32 -7.41 -1.33 -12.87
N ARG A 33 -6.20 -1.77 -13.24
CA ARG A 33 -5.89 -3.19 -13.54
C ARG A 33 -4.71 -3.72 -12.74
N ARG A 34 -3.95 -2.83 -12.11
CA ARG A 34 -2.82 -3.19 -11.26
C ARG A 34 -2.77 -2.31 -10.04
N LEU A 35 -2.34 -2.87 -8.92
CA LEU A 35 -2.14 -2.17 -7.66
C LEU A 35 -0.70 -2.40 -7.18
N GLY A 36 -0.06 -1.31 -6.75
CA GLY A 36 1.10 -1.38 -5.86
C GLY A 36 0.62 -1.14 -4.43
N LEU A 37 1.11 -1.93 -3.48
CA LEU A 37 0.89 -1.70 -2.06
C LEU A 37 2.24 -1.62 -1.36
N SER A 38 2.41 -0.61 -0.51
CA SER A 38 3.62 -0.36 0.26
C SER A 38 3.27 0.11 1.66
N ALA A 39 4.16 -0.18 2.61
CA ALA A 39 4.08 0.32 3.98
C ALA A 39 5.44 0.90 4.39
N VAL A 40 5.40 2.03 5.09
CA VAL A 40 6.56 2.62 5.75
C VAL A 40 6.28 2.60 7.24
N ILE A 41 7.12 1.90 8.00
CA ILE A 41 6.96 1.76 9.45
C ILE A 41 8.16 2.41 10.10
N GLU A 42 7.89 3.41 10.94
CA GLU A 42 8.89 4.04 11.79
C GLU A 42 8.76 3.49 13.22
N THR A 43 9.86 2.94 13.73
CA THR A 43 9.98 2.54 15.14
C THR A 43 10.07 3.78 16.03
N ARG A 44 9.80 3.61 17.33
CA ARG A 44 9.87 4.74 18.29
C ARG A 44 11.30 5.28 18.42
N GLU A 45 12.28 4.46 18.08
CA GLU A 45 13.71 4.78 18.05
C GLU A 45 14.13 5.46 16.72
N GLY A 46 13.20 5.71 15.79
CA GLY A 46 13.44 6.41 14.53
C GLY A 46 13.97 5.52 13.39
N THR A 47 14.07 4.20 13.59
CA THR A 47 14.40 3.27 12.51
C THR A 47 13.21 3.15 11.57
N MET A 48 13.41 3.41 10.27
CA MET A 48 12.42 3.19 9.23
C MET A 48 12.61 1.84 8.55
N THR A 49 11.51 1.14 8.31
CA THR A 49 11.46 -0.04 7.44
C THR A 49 10.48 0.21 6.31
N TYR A 50 10.83 -0.30 5.12
CA TYR A 50 10.09 -0.08 3.89
C TYR A 50 9.66 -1.42 3.33
N TRP A 51 8.37 -1.56 3.10
CA TRP A 51 7.76 -2.78 2.60
C TRP A 51 6.99 -2.44 1.34
N ALA A 52 7.05 -3.31 0.34
CA ALA A 52 6.23 -3.24 -0.85
C ALA A 52 5.99 -4.65 -1.38
N LEU A 53 4.94 -4.83 -2.19
CA LEU A 53 4.71 -6.09 -2.90
C LEU A 53 5.90 -6.49 -3.79
N ALA A 54 6.63 -5.52 -4.33
CA ALA A 54 7.88 -5.72 -5.06
C ALA A 54 8.83 -4.53 -4.90
N HIS A 55 10.13 -4.82 -4.80
CA HIS A 55 11.22 -3.86 -4.82
C HIS A 55 12.08 -4.08 -6.07
N PRO A 56 11.97 -3.23 -7.11
CA PRO A 56 12.75 -3.37 -8.33
C PRO A 56 14.23 -2.95 -8.16
N SER A 57 14.58 -2.32 -7.03
CA SER A 57 15.95 -1.91 -6.73
C SER A 57 16.21 -1.90 -5.21
N ASP A 58 17.48 -1.77 -4.82
CA ASP A 58 17.89 -1.66 -3.41
C ASP A 58 17.30 -0.43 -2.70
N LYS A 59 17.00 0.64 -3.45
CA LYS A 59 16.37 1.85 -2.90
C LYS A 59 14.85 1.75 -3.05
N PRO A 60 14.06 2.08 -2.01
CA PRO A 60 12.61 2.09 -2.13
C PRO A 60 12.17 3.21 -3.08
N ASP A 61 11.56 2.82 -4.20
CA ASP A 61 10.83 3.71 -5.10
C ASP A 61 9.42 3.14 -5.31
N PHE A 62 8.47 3.59 -4.49
CA PHE A 62 7.09 3.12 -4.54
C PHE A 62 6.34 3.57 -5.79
N HIS A 63 6.84 4.57 -6.51
CA HIS A 63 6.23 5.08 -7.73
C HIS A 63 6.78 4.37 -8.99
N HIS A 64 7.77 3.50 -8.85
CA HIS A 64 8.32 2.76 -9.98
C HIS A 64 7.22 1.83 -10.55
N PRO A 65 6.97 1.82 -11.87
CA PRO A 65 5.90 1.02 -12.47
C PRO A 65 5.95 -0.49 -12.13
N GLU A 66 7.15 -1.00 -11.89
CA GLU A 66 7.37 -2.40 -11.50
C GLU A 66 6.99 -2.73 -10.05
N THR A 67 6.63 -1.75 -9.20
CA THR A 67 6.06 -2.02 -7.87
C THR A 67 4.58 -2.40 -7.94
N MET A 68 3.87 -2.07 -9.03
CA MET A 68 2.46 -2.37 -9.23
C MET A 68 2.25 -3.79 -9.76
N THR A 69 2.54 -4.78 -8.91
CA THR A 69 2.57 -6.20 -9.28
C THR A 69 1.25 -6.93 -9.06
N LEU A 70 0.35 -6.42 -8.20
CA LEU A 70 -0.93 -7.08 -7.95
C LEU A 70 -1.87 -6.83 -9.13
N ALA A 71 -2.21 -7.88 -9.87
CA ALA A 71 -3.27 -7.81 -10.88
C ALA A 71 -4.63 -7.71 -10.20
N LEU A 72 -5.44 -6.73 -10.61
CA LEU A 72 -6.81 -6.57 -10.15
C LEU A 72 -7.76 -7.24 -11.15
N PRO A 73 -8.85 -7.87 -10.68
CA PRO A 73 -9.90 -8.33 -11.58
C PRO A 73 -10.49 -7.14 -12.34
N ALA A 74 -11.06 -7.40 -13.52
CA ALA A 74 -11.89 -6.41 -14.17
C ALA A 74 -13.04 -6.06 -13.23
N ALA A 75 -13.34 -4.76 -13.08
CA ALA A 75 -14.54 -4.33 -12.37
C ALA A 75 -15.74 -5.03 -13.00
N GLU A 76 -16.56 -5.70 -12.19
CA GLU A 76 -17.76 -6.32 -12.71
C GLU A 76 -18.68 -5.23 -13.26
N PRO A 77 -19.25 -5.41 -14.46
CA PRO A 77 -20.23 -4.47 -14.97
C PRO A 77 -21.45 -4.48 -14.04
N SER A 78 -21.87 -3.29 -13.62
CA SER A 78 -23.10 -3.06 -12.86
C SER A 78 -24.35 -3.47 -13.62
#